data_AF-A0A8D1V605-F1
#
_entry.id   AF-A0A8D1V605-F1
#
_cell.length_a   1.000
_cell.length_b   1.000
_cell.length_c   1.000
_cell.angle_alpha   90.00
_cell.angle_beta   90.00
_cell.angle_gamma   90.00
#
_symmetry.space_group_name_H-M   'P 1'
#
loop_
_entity.id
_entity.type
_entity.pdbx_description
1 polymer ?
#
loop_
_entity_poly.entity_id
_entity_poly.type
_entity_poly.pdbx_seq_one_letter_code
_entity_poly.pdbx_strand_id
1 'polypeptide(L)'
;LGWVIHEQRKGACFVFHAHMKHQKGSTHLREVDFAKQCSYIKGIVKDIIHDPGCSAPLAKVVFWNPYFLRIHLKAGHAYKYKAKRNCWPCVQGVAMRPVDHPFGGGNHQHIGKPSTILRDAPAGRKVGLSAALWTENIQEEKTVS
;
A
#
# COMPACT_ATOMS: atom_id res chain seq x y z
N LEU A 1 -12.62 -13.81 25.21
CA LEU A 1 -12.87 -12.48 24.58
C LEU A 1 -11.56 -11.72 24.56
N GLY A 2 -11.01 -11.44 23.38
CA GLY A 2 -9.72 -10.75 23.19
C GLY A 2 -9.90 -9.30 22.72
N TRP A 3 -8.80 -8.55 22.62
CA TRP A 3 -8.85 -7.19 22.07
C TRP A 3 -8.91 -7.21 20.53
N VAL A 4 -9.43 -6.14 19.95
CA VAL A 4 -9.46 -5.96 18.49
C VAL A 4 -8.03 -5.87 17.97
N ILE A 5 -7.65 -6.74 17.04
CA ILE A 5 -6.27 -6.83 16.55
C ILE A 5 -5.95 -5.67 15.61
N HIS A 6 -4.66 -5.33 15.46
CA HIS A 6 -4.20 -4.22 14.62
C HIS A 6 -4.76 -4.28 13.18
N GLU A 7 -4.85 -5.47 12.59
CA GLU A 7 -5.38 -5.64 11.23
C GLU A 7 -6.86 -5.26 11.10
N GLN A 8 -7.68 -5.56 12.12
CA GLN A 8 -9.09 -5.19 12.13
C GLN A 8 -9.28 -3.67 12.26
N ARG A 9 -8.38 -2.98 12.97
CA ARG A 9 -8.50 -1.53 13.21
C ARG A 9 -8.21 -0.68 11.97
N LYS A 10 -7.47 -1.23 10.99
CA LYS A 10 -7.07 -0.53 9.76
C LYS A 10 -8.27 -0.05 8.92
N GLY A 11 -9.41 -0.74 9.00
CA GLY A 11 -10.62 -0.37 8.25
C GLY A 11 -11.55 0.65 8.94
N ALA A 12 -11.42 0.84 10.26
CA ALA A 12 -12.40 1.60 11.05
C ALA A 12 -11.85 2.89 11.68
N CYS A 13 -10.52 3.02 11.81
CA CYS A 13 -9.92 4.10 12.58
C CYS A 13 -9.27 5.19 11.69
N PHE A 14 -9.50 6.45 12.04
CA PHE A 14 -8.92 7.63 11.39
C PHE A 14 -7.37 7.62 11.36
N VAL A 15 -6.74 6.96 12.33
CA VAL A 15 -5.27 6.82 12.45
C VAL A 15 -4.66 6.12 11.23
N PHE A 16 -5.39 5.20 10.59
CA PHE A 16 -4.92 4.45 9.42
C PHE A 16 -5.36 5.06 8.08
N HIS A 17 -6.01 6.22 8.11
CA HIS A 17 -6.34 6.94 6.89
C HIS A 17 -5.06 7.42 6.21
N ALA A 18 -5.14 7.54 4.89
CA ALA A 18 -4.01 8.02 4.12
C ALA A 18 -3.77 9.52 4.37
N HIS A 19 -2.51 9.94 4.42
CA HIS A 19 -2.15 11.35 4.59
C HIS A 19 -2.34 12.12 3.27
N MET A 20 -3.53 12.67 3.04
CA MET A 20 -3.91 13.28 1.76
C MET A 20 -3.52 14.76 1.59
N LYS A 21 -3.08 15.45 2.66
CA LYS A 21 -2.87 16.92 2.65
C LYS A 21 -1.95 17.43 1.52
N HIS A 22 -0.96 16.64 1.12
CA HIS A 22 0.02 17.02 0.11
C HIS A 22 -0.16 16.29 -1.24
N GLN A 23 -1.17 15.43 -1.36
CA GLN A 23 -1.47 14.76 -2.62
C GLN A 23 -1.95 15.77 -3.66
N LYS A 24 -1.44 15.63 -4.88
CA LYS A 24 -1.70 16.58 -5.97
C LYS A 24 -3.01 16.31 -6.71
N GLY A 25 -3.59 15.12 -6.55
CA GLY A 25 -4.86 14.72 -7.17
C GLY A 25 -4.81 13.31 -7.74
N SER A 26 -5.94 12.81 -8.22
CA SER A 26 -6.02 11.49 -8.86
C SER A 26 -5.42 11.52 -10.26
N THR A 27 -4.59 10.52 -10.57
CA THR A 27 -4.05 10.32 -11.91
C THR A 27 -5.02 9.47 -12.71
N HIS A 28 -5.62 10.08 -13.72
CA HIS A 28 -6.53 9.41 -14.63
C HIS A 28 -6.20 9.83 -16.06
N LEU A 29 -6.52 8.97 -17.01
CA LEU A 29 -6.53 9.36 -18.40
C LEU A 29 -7.65 10.39 -18.60
N ARG A 30 -7.47 11.32 -19.55
CA ARG A 30 -8.53 12.24 -19.96
C ARG A 30 -9.79 11.45 -20.33
N GLU A 31 -10.94 11.95 -19.87
CA GLU A 31 -12.27 11.47 -20.26
C GLU A 31 -12.40 11.40 -21.80
N VAL A 32 -13.15 10.41 -22.27
CA VAL A 32 -13.36 10.20 -23.70
C VAL A 32 -14.41 11.21 -24.18
N ASP A 33 -13.99 12.26 -24.87
CA ASP A 33 -14.85 13.17 -25.61
C ASP A 33 -15.01 12.71 -27.07
N PHE A 34 -16.03 13.21 -27.78
CA PHE A 34 -16.32 12.83 -29.19
C PHE A 34 -15.09 13.02 -30.11
N ALA A 35 -14.21 13.97 -29.79
CA ALA A 35 -12.95 14.21 -30.50
C ALA A 35 -11.96 13.02 -30.46
N LYS A 36 -11.98 12.21 -29.39
CA LYS A 36 -11.12 11.04 -29.18
C LYS A 36 -11.59 9.79 -29.95
N GLN A 37 -12.86 9.72 -30.33
CA GLN A 37 -13.40 8.57 -31.08
C GLN A 37 -13.06 8.61 -32.57
N CYS A 38 -12.80 9.82 -33.12
CA CYS A 38 -12.58 10.00 -34.57
C CYS A 38 -11.17 10.49 -34.94
N SER A 39 -10.33 10.94 -33.99
CA SER A 39 -8.97 11.42 -34.29
C SER A 39 -8.02 11.37 -33.08
N TYR A 40 -6.70 11.51 -33.32
CA TYR A 40 -5.70 11.58 -32.25
C TYR A 40 -5.50 13.02 -31.77
N ILE A 41 -5.48 13.23 -30.44
CA ILE A 41 -5.25 14.55 -29.83
C ILE A 41 -3.81 14.62 -29.32
N LYS A 42 -2.99 15.49 -29.92
CA LYS A 42 -1.62 15.76 -29.47
C LYS A 42 -1.65 16.67 -28.23
N GLY A 43 -1.06 16.22 -27.13
CA GLY A 43 -0.85 16.99 -25.90
C GLY A 43 0.62 17.17 -25.60
N ILE A 44 0.98 18.19 -24.83
CA ILE A 44 2.37 18.42 -24.40
C ILE A 44 2.48 18.07 -22.91
N VAL A 45 3.48 17.26 -22.55
CA VAL A 45 3.82 17.04 -21.14
C VAL A 45 4.45 18.34 -20.63
N LYS A 46 3.72 19.10 -19.79
CA LYS A 46 4.21 20.38 -19.27
C LYS A 46 5.10 20.19 -18.05
N ASP A 47 4.82 19.19 -17.22
CA ASP A 47 5.57 18.95 -16.00
C ASP A 47 5.57 17.47 -15.63
N ILE A 48 6.65 17.04 -14.99
CA ILE A 48 6.81 15.70 -14.43
C ILE A 48 6.97 15.90 -12.92
N ILE A 49 5.84 15.85 -12.21
CA ILE A 49 5.78 16.10 -10.77
C ILE A 49 6.00 14.82 -9.98
N HIS A 50 6.57 14.94 -8.79
CA HIS A 50 6.53 13.87 -7.79
C HIS A 50 5.33 14.07 -6.87
N ASP A 51 4.43 13.09 -6.81
CA ASP A 51 3.34 13.06 -5.84
C ASP A 51 3.74 12.28 -4.57
N PRO A 52 3.58 12.87 -3.36
CA PRO A 52 3.91 12.18 -2.12
C PRO A 52 3.12 10.86 -1.98
N GLY A 53 3.85 9.76 -1.84
CA GLY A 53 3.27 8.41 -1.73
C GLY A 53 3.25 7.63 -3.04
N CYS A 54 3.49 8.27 -4.19
CA CYS A 54 3.69 7.61 -5.48
C CYS A 54 5.17 7.55 -5.85
N SER A 55 5.72 6.36 -6.13
CA SER A 55 7.11 6.25 -6.61
C SER A 55 7.29 6.59 -8.08
N ALA A 56 6.21 6.48 -8.87
CA ALA A 56 6.22 6.91 -10.25
C ALA A 56 6.01 8.44 -10.32
N PRO A 57 6.76 9.16 -11.18
CA PRO A 57 6.48 10.56 -11.41
C PRO A 57 5.16 10.70 -12.19
N LEU A 58 4.41 11.77 -11.91
CA LEU A 58 3.17 12.08 -12.61
C LEU A 58 3.42 13.13 -13.70
N ALA A 59 2.94 12.86 -14.91
CA ALA A 59 2.98 13.84 -15.99
C ALA A 59 1.73 14.73 -15.94
N LYS A 60 1.91 16.04 -15.76
CA LYS A 60 0.87 17.03 -16.08
C LYS A 60 0.87 17.23 -17.58
N VAL A 61 0.00 16.51 -18.28
CA VAL A 61 -0.21 16.69 -19.72
C VAL A 61 -1.22 17.81 -19.90
N VAL A 62 -0.85 18.82 -20.68
CA VAL A 62 -1.70 19.98 -20.87
C VAL A 62 -1.81 20.27 -22.35
N PHE A 63 -3.01 20.62 -22.72
CA PHE A 63 -3.39 20.97 -24.08
C PHE A 63 -3.36 22.51 -24.11
N TRP A 64 -2.30 23.07 -24.71
CA TRP A 64 -1.85 24.48 -24.84
C TRP A 64 -1.79 25.43 -23.61
N ASN A 65 -0.77 26.33 -23.66
CA ASN A 65 -0.34 27.53 -22.89
C ASN A 65 0.20 27.54 -21.41
N PRO A 66 1.31 28.27 -21.09
CA PRO A 66 2.62 27.76 -20.61
C PRO A 66 3.17 28.48 -19.31
N TYR A 67 4.41 28.14 -18.88
CA TYR A 67 5.27 28.73 -17.80
C TYR A 67 5.05 28.18 -16.35
N PHE A 68 6.01 27.91 -15.43
CA PHE A 68 7.47 28.10 -15.26
C PHE A 68 8.06 27.07 -14.23
N LEU A 69 9.37 27.15 -13.95
CA LEU A 69 10.42 26.14 -13.57
C LEU A 69 10.77 25.92 -12.06
N ARG A 70 11.37 24.75 -11.69
CA ARG A 70 12.71 24.52 -11.00
C ARG A 70 12.81 23.42 -9.86
N ILE A 71 14.05 22.99 -9.54
CA ILE A 71 14.63 21.62 -9.30
C ILE A 71 15.21 21.37 -7.86
N HIS A 72 15.44 20.08 -7.48
CA HIS A 72 16.54 19.43 -6.67
C HIS A 72 16.18 18.65 -5.36
N LEU A 73 16.85 17.50 -5.12
CA LEU A 73 16.68 16.59 -3.94
C LEU A 73 18.02 16.00 -3.42
N LYS A 74 18.06 15.68 -2.11
CA LYS A 74 19.08 14.87 -1.39
C LYS A 74 18.45 13.86 -0.40
N ALA A 75 19.28 12.94 0.10
CA ALA A 75 19.00 11.59 0.59
C ALA A 75 18.46 11.42 2.04
N GLY A 76 17.13 11.30 2.21
CA GLY A 76 16.45 10.93 3.47
C GLY A 76 15.48 9.74 3.31
N HIS A 77 15.94 8.65 2.69
CA HIS A 77 15.11 7.69 1.95
C HIS A 77 14.11 6.80 2.75
N ALA A 78 14.23 6.68 4.08
CA ALA A 78 13.34 5.81 4.88
C ALA A 78 12.11 6.53 5.49
N TYR A 79 12.10 7.87 5.50
CA TYR A 79 10.95 8.68 5.92
C TYR A 79 9.76 8.64 4.94
N LYS A 80 9.93 7.93 3.81
CA LYS A 80 8.96 7.80 2.72
C LYS A 80 7.56 7.37 3.19
N TYR A 81 7.46 6.60 4.29
CA TYR A 81 6.18 6.14 4.83
C TYR A 81 5.33 7.26 5.47
N LYS A 82 5.89 8.41 5.84
CA LYS A 82 5.08 9.56 6.31
C LYS A 82 4.15 10.11 5.23
N ALA A 83 4.54 10.00 3.96
CA ALA A 83 3.68 10.43 2.86
C ALA A 83 2.55 9.42 2.56
N LYS A 84 2.63 8.21 3.11
CA LYS A 84 1.63 7.14 2.96
C LYS A 84 0.82 7.00 4.25
N ARG A 85 -0.25 6.21 4.25
CA ARG A 85 -0.97 5.88 5.49
C ARG A 85 -0.04 5.34 6.58
N ASN A 86 -0.38 5.57 7.85
CA ASN A 86 0.39 5.07 8.98
C ASN A 86 0.43 3.53 8.99
N CYS A 87 1.54 2.95 8.53
CA CYS A 87 1.74 1.50 8.44
C CYS A 87 3.13 1.06 8.90
N TRP A 88 3.88 1.95 9.56
CA TRP A 88 5.23 1.69 10.07
C TRP A 88 5.38 2.34 11.45
N PRO A 89 6.02 1.69 12.43
CA PRO A 89 6.68 0.37 12.37
C PRO A 89 5.71 -0.82 12.43
N CYS A 90 6.10 -1.95 11.82
CA CYS A 90 5.37 -3.21 11.90
C CYS A 90 5.92 -4.08 13.04
N VAL A 91 5.11 -4.35 14.05
CA VAL A 91 5.46 -5.26 15.17
C VAL A 91 5.05 -6.69 14.81
N GLN A 92 5.94 -7.65 15.04
CA GLN A 92 5.65 -9.07 14.81
C GLN A 92 4.55 -9.56 15.78
N GLY A 93 3.58 -10.32 15.28
CA GLY A 93 2.45 -10.80 16.08
C GLY A 93 2.83 -11.77 17.21
N VAL A 94 3.99 -12.43 17.13
CA VAL A 94 4.52 -13.32 18.18
C VAL A 94 5.05 -12.54 19.39
N ALA A 95 5.57 -11.33 19.14
CA ALA A 95 6.04 -10.43 20.20
C ALA A 95 4.89 -9.77 20.98
N MET A 96 3.65 -9.94 20.53
CA MET A 96 2.46 -9.38 21.18
C MET A 96 1.94 -10.31 22.29
N ARG A 97 1.09 -9.78 23.17
CA ARG A 97 0.42 -10.58 24.21
C ARG A 97 -0.71 -11.43 23.58
N PRO A 98 -1.16 -12.53 24.22
CA PRO A 98 -2.24 -13.37 23.70
C PRO A 98 -3.55 -12.62 23.43
N VAL A 99 -3.81 -11.55 24.21
CA VAL A 99 -5.00 -10.69 24.07
C VAL A 99 -4.94 -9.80 22.83
N ASP A 100 -3.73 -9.47 22.35
CA ASP A 100 -3.48 -8.48 21.30
C ASP A 100 -3.32 -9.13 19.92
N HIS A 101 -2.86 -10.40 19.87
CA HIS A 101 -2.65 -11.13 18.63
C HIS A 101 -2.82 -12.66 18.80
N PRO A 102 -3.43 -13.37 17.83
CA PRO A 102 -3.63 -14.83 17.93
C PRO A 102 -2.35 -15.68 17.99
N PHE A 103 -1.22 -15.12 17.57
CA PHE A 103 0.12 -15.73 17.66
C PHE A 103 0.95 -15.22 18.86
N GLY A 104 0.40 -14.29 19.65
CA GLY A 104 1.09 -13.71 20.78
C GLY A 104 1.01 -14.59 22.04
N GLY A 105 2.01 -14.47 22.91
CA GLY A 105 2.06 -15.13 24.21
C GLY A 105 3.08 -16.26 24.37
N GLY A 106 2.97 -16.97 25.50
CA GLY A 106 3.88 -18.04 25.89
C GLY A 106 5.15 -17.54 26.60
N ASN A 107 5.91 -18.48 27.17
CA ASN A 107 7.20 -18.20 27.80
C ASN A 107 8.34 -18.08 26.77
N HIS A 108 8.20 -18.77 25.64
CA HIS A 108 9.11 -18.67 24.49
C HIS A 108 8.34 -18.14 23.28
N GLN A 109 8.97 -17.32 22.46
CA GLN A 109 8.34 -16.75 21.27
C GLN A 109 8.17 -17.82 20.18
N HIS A 110 6.95 -18.31 20.00
CA HIS A 110 6.60 -19.26 18.96
C HIS A 110 5.10 -19.12 18.61
N ILE A 111 4.69 -19.60 17.44
CA ILE A 111 3.31 -19.46 16.96
C ILE A 111 2.36 -20.42 17.70
N GLY A 112 2.84 -21.61 18.06
CA GLY A 112 2.10 -22.63 18.84
C GLY A 112 0.91 -23.28 18.13
N LYS A 113 0.55 -22.81 16.92
CA LYS A 113 -0.53 -23.32 16.07
C LYS A 113 -0.12 -23.16 14.60
N PRO A 114 -0.74 -23.88 13.65
CA PRO A 114 -0.41 -23.71 12.23
C PRO A 114 -0.63 -22.25 11.81
N SER A 115 0.33 -21.70 11.07
CA SER A 115 0.27 -20.34 10.53
C SER A 115 -0.61 -20.23 9.28
N THR A 116 -0.99 -21.37 8.68
CA THR A 116 -1.91 -21.49 7.55
C THR A 116 -3.36 -21.49 8.03
N ILE A 117 -4.18 -20.62 7.44
CA ILE A 117 -5.58 -20.45 7.82
C ILE A 117 -6.50 -20.47 6.60
N LEU A 118 -7.76 -20.86 6.81
CA LEU A 118 -8.79 -20.89 5.77
C LEU A 118 -9.16 -19.48 5.30
N ARG A 119 -9.60 -19.39 4.03
CA ARG A 119 -10.06 -18.12 3.42
C ARG A 119 -11.24 -17.51 4.19
N ASP A 120 -12.12 -18.35 4.71
CA ASP A 120 -13.35 -17.95 5.41
C ASP A 120 -13.16 -17.79 6.92
N ALA A 121 -11.91 -17.79 7.40
CA ALA A 121 -11.63 -17.51 8.80
C ALA A 121 -12.25 -16.15 9.22
N PRO A 122 -12.86 -16.05 10.42
CA PRO A 122 -13.48 -14.82 10.86
C PRO A 122 -12.45 -13.70 11.08
N ALA A 123 -12.91 -12.45 10.99
CA ALA A 123 -12.08 -11.29 11.32
C ALA A 123 -11.52 -11.43 12.74
N GLY A 124 -10.22 -11.16 12.91
CA GLY A 124 -9.51 -11.36 14.18
C GLY A 124 -8.84 -12.74 14.31
N ARG A 125 -9.31 -13.76 13.59
CA ARG A 125 -8.63 -15.07 13.44
C ARG A 125 -7.86 -15.19 12.12
N LYS A 126 -8.20 -14.34 11.14
CA LYS A 126 -7.55 -14.27 9.83
C LYS A 126 -6.15 -13.60 9.89
N VAL A 127 -5.18 -14.27 10.49
CA VAL A 127 -3.78 -13.84 10.62
C VAL A 127 -2.82 -14.94 10.16
N GLY A 128 -1.65 -14.58 9.63
CA GLY A 128 -0.69 -15.52 9.04
C GLY A 128 -0.91 -15.76 7.55
N LEU A 129 -0.56 -16.95 7.07
CA LEU A 129 -0.66 -17.34 5.67
C LEU A 129 -2.13 -17.67 5.32
N SER A 130 -2.80 -16.73 4.66
CA SER A 130 -4.23 -16.85 4.32
C SER A 130 -4.47 -17.63 3.04
N ALA A 131 -5.09 -18.81 3.16
CA ALA A 131 -5.37 -19.74 2.06
C ALA A 131 -4.13 -20.03 1.20
N ALA A 132 -2.98 -20.18 1.84
CA ALA A 132 -1.75 -20.55 1.18
C ALA A 132 -1.83 -22.01 0.71
N LEU A 133 -1.57 -22.23 -0.58
CA LEU A 133 -1.50 -23.56 -1.18
C LEU A 133 -0.11 -24.19 -1.01
N TRP A 134 0.93 -23.37 -0.91
CA TRP A 134 2.32 -23.74 -0.71
C TRP A 134 2.94 -22.84 0.36
N THR A 135 3.76 -23.41 1.24
CA THR A 135 4.34 -22.70 2.39
C THR A 135 5.87 -22.72 2.42
N GLU A 136 6.48 -23.53 1.56
CA GLU A 136 7.93 -23.68 1.47
C GLU A 136 8.58 -22.69 0.50
N ASN A 137 9.89 -22.50 0.65
CA ASN A 137 10.67 -21.67 -0.23
C ASN A 137 10.75 -22.34 -1.61
N ILE A 138 10.24 -21.66 -2.62
CA ILE A 138 10.32 -22.09 -4.01
C ILE A 138 11.79 -22.15 -4.42
N GLN A 139 12.32 -23.35 -4.68
CA GLN A 139 13.73 -23.56 -5.05
C GLN A 139 13.99 -23.40 -6.56
N GLU A 140 12.95 -23.33 -7.41
CA GLU A 140 13.06 -23.30 -8.88
C GLU A 140 12.29 -22.12 -9.50
N GLU A 141 12.75 -21.60 -10.64
CA GLU A 141 12.10 -20.51 -11.36
C GLU A 141 10.72 -20.93 -11.88
N LYS A 142 9.67 -20.25 -11.42
CA LYS A 142 8.31 -20.44 -11.93
C LYS A 142 8.12 -19.62 -13.20
N THR A 143 7.94 -20.29 -14.33
CA THR A 143 7.31 -19.69 -15.51
C THR A 143 5.84 -19.41 -15.19
N VAL A 144 5.47 -18.13 -15.11
CA VAL A 144 4.07 -17.72 -15.02
C VAL A 144 3.52 -17.78 -16.45
N SER A 145 2.79 -18.85 -16.78
CA SER A 145 2.03 -19.00 -18.03
C SER A 145 0.74 -18.18 -18.00
#